data_AF-A0A2W4XH19-F1
#
_entry.id   AF-A0A2W4XH19-F1
#
_cell.length_a   1.000
_cell.length_b   1.000
_cell.length_c   1.000
_cell.angle_alpha   90.00
_cell.angle_beta   90.00
_cell.angle_gamma   90.00
#
_symmetry.space_group_name_H-M   'P 1'
#
loop_
_entity.id
_entity.type
_entity.pdbx_description
1 polymer ?
#
loop_
_entity_poly.entity_id
_entity_poly.type
_entity_poly.pdbx_seq_one_letter_code
_entity_poly.pdbx_strand_id
1 'polypeptide(L)'
;MDAVIAVRSFDLWQRRLTNHFSNKPATKLYNAWLGGVIPVLGVESAYRQTGNRLRGSAQDYVEVKSFPKLLVALDRLKEDVQWRRSLLAQGTLRQQDYTPEKIVRKWQVFLEAVAIPAYREWRNYAPWQRRQAMIAAKLSSNLNRVSTRGRRVLLEALTQASPPTP
;
A
#
# COMPACT_ATOMS: atom_id res chain seq x y z
N MET A 1 -14.71 12.34 17.81
CA MET A 1 -13.43 11.81 17.30
C MET A 1 -13.62 11.60 15.82
N ASP A 2 -12.69 12.07 14.99
CA ASP A 2 -12.85 11.99 13.55
C ASP A 2 -11.95 10.89 13.00
N ALA A 3 -12.59 9.78 12.64
CA ALA A 3 -11.95 8.59 12.10
C ALA A 3 -12.73 8.11 10.88
N VAL A 4 -12.02 7.65 9.86
CA VAL A 4 -12.62 7.04 8.68
C VAL A 4 -12.33 5.55 8.67
N ILE A 5 -13.38 4.74 8.55
CA ILE A 5 -13.27 3.29 8.44
C ILE A 5 -13.37 2.94 6.96
N ALA A 6 -12.32 2.34 6.40
CA ALA A 6 -12.27 2.08 4.97
C ALA A 6 -11.78 0.67 4.61
N VAL A 7 -12.13 -0.30 5.47
CA VAL A 7 -11.93 -1.74 5.25
C VAL A 7 -12.72 -2.19 4.00
N ARG A 8 -12.06 -2.88 3.06
CA ARG A 8 -12.73 -3.39 1.86
C ARG A 8 -13.49 -4.68 2.11
N SER A 9 -12.89 -5.60 2.85
CA SER A 9 -13.50 -6.88 3.24
C SER A 9 -12.70 -7.53 4.35
N PHE A 10 -13.38 -8.16 5.30
CA PHE A 10 -12.78 -9.10 6.26
C PHE A 10 -12.82 -10.55 5.76
N ASP A 11 -13.62 -10.82 4.73
CA ASP A 11 -13.78 -12.15 4.14
C ASP A 11 -12.49 -12.57 3.42
N LEU A 12 -11.92 -13.70 3.84
CA LEU A 12 -10.68 -14.23 3.29
C LEU A 12 -10.85 -14.71 1.84
N TRP A 13 -12.00 -15.29 1.51
CA TRP A 13 -12.31 -15.79 0.18
C TRP A 13 -12.48 -14.64 -0.81
N GLN A 14 -13.24 -13.61 -0.44
CA GLN A 14 -13.39 -12.40 -1.26
C GLN A 14 -12.04 -11.71 -1.45
N ARG A 15 -11.21 -11.65 -0.40
CA ARG A 15 -9.83 -11.14 -0.51
C ARG A 15 -8.99 -11.98 -1.46
N ARG A 16 -9.12 -13.31 -1.44
CA ARG A 16 -8.38 -14.19 -2.38
C ARG A 16 -8.81 -13.96 -3.82
N LEU A 17 -10.12 -13.91 -4.08
CA LEU A 17 -10.67 -13.64 -5.42
C LEU A 17 -10.20 -12.29 -5.98
N THR A 18 -10.13 -11.28 -5.13
CA THR A 18 -9.68 -9.93 -5.50
C THR A 18 -8.17 -9.77 -5.44
N ASN A 19 -7.42 -10.88 -5.35
CA ASN A 19 -5.96 -10.89 -5.30
C ASN A 19 -5.42 -9.95 -4.19
N HIS A 20 -6.05 -10.02 -3.02
CA HIS A 20 -5.84 -9.18 -1.84
C HIS A 20 -5.83 -7.68 -2.12
N PHE A 21 -6.57 -7.24 -3.15
CA PHE A 21 -6.60 -5.86 -3.62
C PHE A 21 -5.22 -5.30 -3.99
N SER A 22 -4.26 -6.16 -4.39
CA SER A 22 -2.85 -5.77 -4.64
C SER A 22 -2.65 -4.71 -5.72
N ASN A 23 -3.61 -4.55 -6.65
CA ASN A 23 -3.56 -3.51 -7.69
C ASN A 23 -4.18 -2.18 -7.24
N LYS A 24 -4.72 -2.10 -6.02
CA LYS A 24 -5.38 -0.89 -5.53
C LYS A 24 -4.36 -0.02 -4.81
N PRO A 25 -4.25 1.28 -5.16
CA PRO A 25 -3.37 2.20 -4.45
C PRO A 25 -3.88 2.46 -3.03
N ALA A 26 -3.01 3.02 -2.20
CA ALA A 26 -3.30 3.40 -0.82
C ALA A 26 -4.15 4.69 -0.69
N THR A 27 -5.04 4.98 -1.65
CA THR A 27 -5.75 6.27 -1.75
C THR A 27 -6.55 6.65 -0.53
N LYS A 28 -7.19 5.67 0.11
CA LYS A 28 -7.93 5.90 1.36
C LYS A 28 -7.03 6.34 2.51
N LEU A 29 -5.77 5.90 2.54
CA LEU A 29 -4.82 6.22 3.59
C LEU A 29 -4.36 7.68 3.48
N TYR A 30 -3.79 8.07 2.33
CA TYR A 30 -3.29 9.43 2.20
C TYR A 30 -4.41 10.48 2.13
N ASN A 31 -5.60 10.14 1.62
CA ASN A 31 -6.75 11.04 1.70
C ASN A 31 -7.22 11.25 3.15
N ALA A 32 -7.12 10.22 4.00
CA ALA A 32 -7.44 10.37 5.42
C ALA A 32 -6.42 11.29 6.13
N TRP A 33 -5.13 11.14 5.82
CA TRP A 33 -4.09 12.05 6.32
C TRP A 33 -4.32 13.50 5.88
N LEU A 34 -4.58 13.73 4.58
CA LEU A 34 -4.90 15.06 4.04
C LEU A 34 -6.18 15.65 4.64
N GLY A 35 -7.14 14.81 4.98
CA GLY A 35 -8.38 15.21 5.66
C GLY A 35 -8.23 15.44 7.16
N GLY A 36 -7.04 15.22 7.74
CA GLY A 36 -6.81 15.36 9.18
C GLY A 36 -7.58 14.36 10.04
N VAL A 37 -7.95 13.20 9.49
CA VAL A 37 -8.74 12.17 10.19
C VAL A 37 -7.93 10.89 10.39
N ILE A 38 -8.26 10.14 11.45
CA ILE A 38 -7.57 8.87 11.76
C ILE A 38 -8.03 7.77 10.79
N PRO A 39 -7.14 7.16 9.99
CA PRO A 39 -7.50 6.06 9.11
C PRO A 39 -7.58 4.74 9.87
N VAL A 40 -8.73 4.05 9.77
CA VAL A 40 -8.91 2.67 10.22
C VAL A 40 -9.09 1.77 9.00
N LEU A 41 -8.06 0.97 8.69
CA LEU A 41 -7.89 0.30 7.40
C LEU A 41 -7.69 -1.21 7.56
N GLY A 42 -7.94 -1.94 6.49
CA GLY A 42 -7.67 -3.37 6.44
C GLY A 42 -6.17 -3.68 6.28
N VAL A 43 -5.90 -4.96 6.04
CA VAL A 43 -4.55 -5.54 5.95
C VAL A 43 -3.95 -5.49 4.54
N GLU A 44 -4.44 -4.59 3.68
CA GLU A 44 -4.00 -4.51 2.29
C GLU A 44 -2.51 -4.09 2.18
N SER A 45 -1.82 -4.66 1.19
CA SER A 45 -0.38 -4.44 0.99
C SER A 45 -0.04 -2.97 0.75
N ALA A 46 -0.89 -2.26 0.02
CA ALA A 46 -0.67 -0.85 -0.30
C ALA A 46 -0.61 0.02 0.97
N TYR A 47 -1.50 -0.22 1.94
CA TYR A 47 -1.48 0.50 3.22
C TYR A 47 -0.24 0.15 4.04
N ARG A 48 0.13 -1.12 4.09
CA ARG A 48 1.31 -1.60 4.82
C ARG A 48 2.64 -1.12 4.23
N GLN A 49 2.70 -0.88 2.92
CA GLN A 49 3.88 -0.34 2.24
C GLN A 49 3.99 1.17 2.41
N THR A 50 2.85 1.86 2.46
CA THR A 50 2.79 3.33 2.46
C THR A 50 2.81 3.91 3.87
N GLY A 51 2.04 3.33 4.78
CA GLY A 51 1.91 3.77 6.17
C GLY A 51 2.65 2.87 7.14
N ASN A 52 2.67 3.31 8.40
CA ASN A 52 3.24 2.60 9.52
C ASN A 52 2.14 2.12 10.49
N ARG A 53 1.98 0.80 10.57
CA ARG A 53 1.03 0.12 11.48
C ARG A 53 1.62 -0.28 12.82
N LEU A 54 2.94 -0.19 12.99
CA LEU A 54 3.62 -0.75 14.15
C LEU A 54 3.43 0.18 15.35
N ARG A 55 2.78 -0.34 16.40
CA ARG A 55 2.56 0.39 17.64
C ARG A 55 3.89 0.63 18.36
N GLY A 56 4.08 1.84 18.90
CA GLY A 56 5.32 2.25 19.58
C GLY A 56 6.42 2.73 18.62
N SER A 57 6.33 2.38 17.34
CA SER A 57 6.93 3.16 16.26
C SER A 57 5.93 4.25 15.82
N ALA A 58 6.36 5.22 15.02
CA ALA A 58 5.59 6.32 14.45
C ALA A 58 4.31 5.87 13.69
N GLN A 59 3.31 5.36 14.41
CA GLN A 59 2.09 4.77 13.88
C GLN A 59 1.21 5.88 13.32
N ASP A 60 0.81 5.75 12.06
CA ASP A 60 0.06 6.78 11.33
C ASP A 60 -1.31 6.27 10.83
N TYR A 61 -1.63 5.00 11.06
CA TYR A 61 -2.97 4.43 10.83
C TYR A 61 -3.23 3.23 11.73
N VAL A 62 -4.51 2.84 11.83
CA VAL A 62 -4.95 1.66 12.59
C VAL A 62 -5.28 0.53 11.61
N GLU A 63 -4.51 -0.56 11.66
CA GLU A 63 -4.81 -1.77 10.89
C GLU A 63 -5.75 -2.70 11.66
N VAL A 64 -6.85 -3.10 11.04
CA VAL A 64 -7.84 -4.04 11.59
C VAL A 64 -7.97 -5.27 10.69
N LYS A 65 -8.02 -6.45 11.31
CA LYS A 65 -8.05 -7.75 10.60
C LYS A 65 -9.42 -8.43 10.61
N SER A 66 -10.33 -7.99 11.46
CA SER A 66 -11.65 -8.56 11.65
C SER A 66 -12.60 -7.53 12.27
N PHE A 67 -13.91 -7.81 12.19
CA PHE A 67 -14.93 -6.95 12.77
C PHE A 67 -14.80 -6.78 14.31
N PRO A 68 -14.55 -7.84 15.12
CA PRO A 68 -14.30 -7.65 16.55
C PRO A 68 -13.08 -6.77 16.84
N LYS A 69 -12.00 -6.92 16.06
CA LYS A 69 -10.81 -6.07 16.21
C LYS A 69 -11.07 -4.62 15.81
N LEU A 70 -11.99 -4.37 14.88
CA LEU A 70 -12.46 -3.03 14.55
C LEU A 70 -13.17 -2.40 15.75
N LEU A 71 -14.10 -3.10 16.40
CA LEU A 71 -14.80 -2.57 17.59
C LEU A 71 -13.81 -2.20 18.71
N VAL A 72 -12.91 -3.13 19.06
CA VAL A 72 -11.86 -2.88 20.07
C VAL A 72 -10.99 -1.67 19.70
N ALA A 73 -10.65 -1.50 18.42
CA ALA A 73 -9.88 -0.34 17.98
C ALA A 73 -10.67 0.97 18.12
N LEU A 74 -11.97 0.96 17.84
CA LEU A 74 -12.84 2.14 17.98
C LEU A 74 -13.05 2.52 19.44
N ASP A 75 -13.27 1.55 20.32
CA ASP A 75 -13.39 1.81 21.77
C ASP A 75 -12.09 2.40 22.32
N ARG A 76 -10.95 1.83 21.94
CA ARG A 76 -9.66 2.41 22.33
C ARG A 76 -9.44 3.79 21.75
N LEU A 77 -9.84 4.04 20.49
CA LEU A 77 -9.79 5.40 19.93
C LEU A 77 -10.66 6.35 20.76
N LYS A 78 -11.79 5.93 21.32
CA LYS A 78 -12.64 6.78 22.18
C LYS A 78 -11.95 7.11 23.50
N GLU A 79 -11.33 6.12 24.13
CA GLU A 79 -10.79 6.19 25.50
C GLU A 79 -9.35 6.75 25.57
N ASP A 80 -8.48 6.35 24.65
CA ASP A 80 -7.04 6.65 24.69
C ASP A 80 -6.73 7.94 23.92
N VAL A 81 -6.89 9.08 24.59
CA VAL A 81 -6.66 10.42 24.02
C VAL A 81 -5.23 10.61 23.52
N GLN A 82 -4.24 10.07 24.23
CA GLN A 82 -2.83 10.22 23.87
C GLN A 82 -2.50 9.45 22.59
N TRP A 83 -3.01 8.23 22.46
CA TRP A 83 -2.83 7.46 21.25
C TRP A 83 -3.50 8.11 20.03
N ARG A 84 -4.71 8.68 20.19
CA ARG A 84 -5.34 9.49 19.14
C ARG A 84 -4.47 10.66 18.70
N ARG A 85 -3.97 11.45 19.64
CA ARG A 85 -3.11 12.61 19.35
C ARG A 85 -1.85 12.19 18.62
N SER A 86 -1.24 11.09 19.03
CA SER A 86 -0.08 10.52 18.35
C SER A 86 -0.41 10.14 16.91
N LEU A 87 -1.51 9.45 16.65
CA LEU A 87 -1.92 9.06 15.28
C LEU A 87 -2.13 10.29 14.39
N LEU A 88 -2.81 11.32 14.91
CA LEU A 88 -3.04 12.57 14.17
C LEU A 88 -1.74 13.31 13.87
N ALA A 89 -0.82 13.40 14.83
CA ALA A 89 0.47 14.02 14.64
C ALA A 89 1.28 13.31 13.55
N GLN A 90 1.30 11.97 13.56
CA GLN A 90 2.00 11.20 12.53
C GLN A 90 1.32 11.33 11.16
N GLY A 91 0.00 11.28 11.08
CA GLY A 91 -0.74 11.55 9.84
C GLY A 91 -0.46 12.96 9.29
N THR A 92 -0.34 13.95 10.17
CA THR A 92 0.01 15.34 9.81
C THR A 92 1.41 15.45 9.19
N LEU A 93 2.37 14.67 9.67
CA LEU A 93 3.69 14.58 9.05
C LEU A 93 3.61 13.91 7.67
N ARG A 94 2.82 12.82 7.56
CA ARG A 94 2.69 12.06 6.30
C ARG A 94 2.03 12.85 5.18
N GLN A 95 0.99 13.63 5.47
CA GLN A 95 0.26 14.36 4.42
C GLN A 95 1.16 15.32 3.62
N GLN A 96 2.28 15.79 4.20
CA GLN A 96 3.22 16.68 3.55
C GLN A 96 3.86 16.07 2.29
N ASP A 97 3.87 14.74 2.14
CA ASP A 97 4.39 14.04 0.97
C ASP A 97 3.38 13.85 -0.16
N TYR A 98 2.10 14.18 0.11
CA TYR A 98 0.95 13.91 -0.76
C TYR A 98 0.20 15.17 -1.17
N THR A 99 0.82 16.34 -1.07
CA THR A 99 0.24 17.58 -1.61
C THR A 99 0.31 17.57 -3.15
N PRO A 100 -0.59 18.30 -3.83
CA PRO A 100 -0.54 18.45 -5.29
C PRO A 100 0.84 18.87 -5.80
N GLU A 101 1.50 19.82 -5.12
CA GLU A 101 2.81 20.36 -5.51
C GLU A 101 3.90 19.30 -5.45
N LYS A 102 3.91 18.48 -4.38
CA LYS A 102 4.87 17.38 -4.22
C LYS A 102 4.64 16.29 -5.26
N ILE A 103 3.38 15.97 -5.56
CA ILE A 103 3.02 14.98 -6.58
C ILE A 103 3.43 15.48 -7.97
N VAL A 104 3.11 16.73 -8.31
CA VAL A 104 3.54 17.37 -9.57
C VAL A 104 5.06 17.35 -9.67
N ARG A 105 5.78 17.71 -8.60
CA ARG A 105 7.25 17.69 -8.59
C ARG A 105 7.81 16.29 -8.83
N LYS A 106 7.23 15.25 -8.21
CA LYS A 106 7.61 13.84 -8.45
C LYS A 106 7.44 13.47 -9.92
N TRP A 107 6.33 13.88 -10.54
CA TRP A 107 6.08 13.64 -11.97
C TRP A 107 7.04 14.40 -12.88
N GLN A 108 7.30 15.69 -12.61
CA GLN A 108 8.27 16.48 -13.35
C GLN A 108 9.64 15.80 -13.34
N VAL A 109 10.15 15.45 -12.15
CA VAL A 109 11.43 14.76 -12.00
C VAL A 109 11.44 13.44 -12.75
N PHE A 110 10.39 12.62 -12.62
CA PHE A 110 10.30 11.35 -13.35
C PHE A 110 10.31 11.55 -14.87
N LEU A 111 9.52 12.51 -15.38
CA LEU A 111 9.44 12.77 -16.82
C LEU A 111 10.78 13.28 -17.36
N GLU A 112 11.37 14.26 -16.70
CA GLU A 112 12.61 14.92 -17.13
C GLU A 112 13.84 14.01 -17.00
N ALA A 113 13.97 13.30 -15.87
CA ALA A 113 15.18 12.55 -15.56
C ALA A 113 15.12 11.07 -15.99
N VAL A 114 13.92 10.50 -16.16
CA VAL A 114 13.77 9.05 -16.43
C VAL A 114 13.04 8.82 -17.75
N ALA A 115 11.78 9.23 -17.86
CA ALA A 115 10.91 8.79 -18.95
C ALA A 115 11.31 9.38 -20.31
N ILE A 116 11.56 10.70 -20.37
CA ILE A 116 11.93 11.38 -21.63
C ILE A 116 13.31 10.92 -22.11
N PRO A 117 14.37 10.88 -21.27
CA PRO A 117 15.67 10.35 -21.70
C PRO A 117 15.59 8.91 -22.20
N ALA A 118 14.96 8.01 -21.43
CA ALA A 118 14.80 6.61 -21.84
C ALA A 118 14.03 6.46 -23.15
N TYR A 119 13.00 7.30 -23.38
CA TYR A 119 12.25 7.31 -24.63
C TYR A 119 13.10 7.79 -25.82
N ARG A 120 13.92 8.83 -25.64
CA ARG A 120 14.82 9.34 -26.68
C ARG A 120 15.87 8.29 -27.05
N GLU A 121 16.45 7.62 -26.06
CA GLU A 121 17.39 6.51 -26.29
C GLU A 121 16.73 5.37 -27.07
N TRP A 122 15.54 4.93 -26.64
CA TRP A 122 14.78 3.89 -27.32
C TRP A 122 14.42 4.25 -28.78
N ARG A 123 14.19 5.54 -29.09
CA ARG A 123 13.97 6.00 -30.47
C ARG A 123 15.19 5.84 -31.35
N ASN A 124 16.41 5.85 -30.81
CA ASN A 124 17.63 5.68 -31.60
C ASN A 124 17.97 4.20 -31.85
N TYR A 125 17.25 3.27 -31.22
CA TYR A 125 17.44 1.84 -31.43
C TYR A 125 17.01 1.40 -32.83
N ALA A 126 17.76 0.46 -33.40
CA ALA A 126 17.36 -0.27 -34.59
C ALA A 126 16.06 -1.06 -34.34
N PRO A 127 15.26 -1.37 -35.38
CA PRO A 127 13.97 -2.06 -35.20
C PRO A 127 14.03 -3.35 -34.36
N TRP A 128 15.09 -4.15 -34.53
CA TRP A 128 15.28 -5.39 -33.77
C TRP A 128 15.62 -5.14 -32.29
N GLN A 129 16.41 -4.09 -31.98
CA GLN A 129 16.74 -3.70 -30.61
C GLN A 129 15.49 -3.23 -29.86
N ARG A 130 14.61 -2.47 -30.52
CA ARG A 130 13.32 -2.07 -29.94
C ARG A 130 12.46 -3.29 -29.60
N ARG A 131 12.42 -4.28 -30.50
CA ARG A 131 11.68 -5.54 -30.29
C ARG A 131 12.26 -6.33 -29.12
N GLN A 132 13.59 -6.43 -29.01
CA GLN A 132 14.24 -7.09 -27.88
C GLN A 132 13.96 -6.37 -26.55
N ALA A 133 14.08 -5.04 -26.51
CA ALA A 133 13.78 -4.24 -25.33
C ALA A 133 12.32 -4.44 -24.86
N MET A 134 11.37 -4.47 -25.80
CA MET A 134 9.96 -4.75 -25.49
C MET A 134 9.74 -6.16 -24.96
N ILE A 135 10.39 -7.17 -25.56
CA ILE A 135 10.32 -8.57 -25.09
C ILE A 135 10.92 -8.68 -23.69
N ALA A 136 12.09 -8.10 -23.45
CA ALA A 136 12.76 -8.11 -22.16
C ALA A 136 11.91 -7.42 -21.08
N ALA A 137 11.31 -6.26 -21.38
CA ALA A 137 10.40 -5.57 -20.46
C ALA A 137 9.13 -6.38 -20.16
N LYS A 138 8.60 -7.10 -21.15
CA LYS A 138 7.43 -7.96 -20.97
C LYS A 138 7.77 -9.21 -20.16
N LEU A 139 8.94 -9.82 -20.40
CA LEU A 139 9.45 -10.95 -19.64
C LEU A 139 9.73 -10.56 -18.19
N SER A 140 10.38 -9.43 -17.93
CA SER A 140 10.63 -8.96 -16.56
C SER A 140 9.33 -8.67 -15.80
N SER A 141 8.34 -8.07 -16.44
CA SER A 141 6.99 -7.89 -15.88
C SER A 141 6.32 -9.23 -15.56
N ASN A 142 6.40 -10.20 -16.47
CA ASN A 142 5.85 -11.53 -16.26
C ASN A 142 6.60 -12.31 -15.17
N LEU A 143 7.92 -12.23 -15.11
CA LEU A 143 8.75 -12.83 -14.06
C LEU A 143 8.47 -12.21 -12.69
N ASN A 144 8.29 -10.88 -12.62
CA ASN A 144 7.85 -10.21 -11.40
C ASN A 144 6.46 -10.69 -10.98
N ARG A 145 5.54 -10.89 -11.92
CA ARG A 145 4.21 -11.45 -11.64
C ARG A 145 4.28 -12.90 -11.15
N VAL A 146 5.09 -13.74 -11.79
CA VAL A 146 5.27 -15.16 -11.43
C VAL A 146 5.99 -15.30 -10.10
N SER A 147 7.07 -14.55 -9.85
CA SER A 147 7.76 -14.55 -8.56
C SER A 147 6.88 -14.03 -7.42
N THR A 148 6.09 -12.99 -7.66
CA THR A 148 5.09 -12.52 -6.69
C THR A 148 4.02 -13.59 -6.42
N ARG A 149 3.60 -14.32 -7.46
CA ARG A 149 2.63 -15.42 -7.34
C ARG A 149 3.25 -16.65 -6.64
N GLY A 150 4.51 -16.97 -6.92
CA GLY A 150 5.26 -18.07 -6.31
C GLY A 150 5.57 -17.82 -4.85
N ARG A 151 6.07 -16.62 -4.49
CA ARG A 151 6.21 -16.19 -3.09
C ARG A 151 4.89 -16.27 -2.35
N ARG A 152 3.78 -15.92 -2.99
CA ARG A 152 2.45 -16.05 -2.40
C ARG A 152 2.06 -17.50 -2.15
N VAL A 153 2.21 -18.39 -3.13
CA VAL A 153 1.91 -19.82 -2.96
C VAL A 153 2.80 -20.45 -1.88
N LEU A 154 4.09 -20.10 -1.84
CA LEU A 154 5.01 -20.56 -0.81
C LEU A 154 4.61 -20.07 0.58
N LEU A 155 4.27 -18.78 0.72
CA LEU A 155 3.77 -18.22 1.98
C LEU A 155 2.45 -18.87 2.39
N GLU A 156 1.51 -19.10 1.46
CA GLU A 156 0.26 -19.81 1.71
C GLU A 156 0.53 -21.23 2.25
N ALA A 157 1.42 -21.99 1.61
CA ALA A 157 1.82 -23.33 2.03
C ALA A 157 2.48 -23.34 3.42
N LEU A 158 3.35 -22.36 3.71
CA LEU A 158 4.00 -22.22 5.02
C LEU A 158 3.01 -21.83 6.13
N THR A 159 2.01 -21.00 5.84
CA THR A 159 0.92 -20.71 6.81
C THR A 159 -0.04 -21.87 7.03
N GLN A 160 -0.25 -22.74 6.04
CA GLN A 160 -1.07 -23.95 6.19
C GLN A 160 -0.33 -25.08 6.93
N ALA A 161 1.00 -25.08 6.90
CA ALA A 161 1.84 -26.08 7.57
C ALA A 161 2.15 -25.78 9.05
N SER A 162 1.68 -24.66 9.61
CA SER A 162 1.83 -24.37 11.05
C SER A 162 0.65 -24.98 11.83
N PRO A 163 0.87 -25.92 12.77
CA PRO A 163 -0.21 -26.53 13.54
C PRO A 163 -0.86 -25.46 14.45
N PRO A 164 -2.16 -25.59 14.78
CA PRO A 164 -2.80 -24.72 15.75
C PRO A 164 -2.06 -24.85 17.09
N THR A 165 -1.50 -23.74 17.58
CA THR A 165 -1.00 -23.65 18.95
C THR A 165 -2.15 -23.90 19.92
N PRO A 166 -1.96 -24.72 20.96
CA PRO A 166 -2.99 -25.05 21.94
C PRO A 166 -3.50 -23.84 22.72
#